data_AF-A0A938JG21-F1
#
_entry.id   AF-A0A938JG21-F1
#
_cell.length_a   1.000
_cell.length_b   1.000
_cell.length_c   1.000
_cell.angle_alpha   90.00
_cell.angle_beta   90.00
_cell.angle_gamma   90.00
#
_symmetry.space_group_name_H-M   'P 1'
#
loop_
_entity.id
_entity.type
_entity.pdbx_description
1 polymer ?
#
loop_
_entity_poly.entity_id
_entity_poly.type
_entity_poly.pdbx_seq_one_letter_code
_entity_poly.pdbx_strand_id
1 'polypeptide(L)'
;MRNDKRTVVDLTAAGATQGDLLAVNGHLLDSGGATIGGFHLDAAVVATTRVREVRATNAYISWKDSPDSLVFSGAPEFPAGGGLPTGPIRFAVVGGTGQYAGAGGQATVTFEKPNIFRWAIELK
;
A
#
# COMPACT_ATOMS: atom_id res chain seq x y z
N MET A 1 -7.06 6.78 -3.87
CA MET A 1 -5.64 7.15 -3.66
C MET A 1 -4.90 7.09 -4.99
N ARG A 2 -3.86 7.91 -5.17
CA ARG A 2 -3.05 7.98 -6.38
C ARG A 2 -1.56 7.82 -6.06
N ASN A 3 -0.87 6.90 -6.74
CA ASN A 3 0.59 6.78 -6.70
C ASN A 3 1.23 7.87 -7.55
N ASP A 4 2.17 8.63 -6.98
CA ASP A 4 2.94 9.64 -7.71
C ASP A 4 4.36 9.17 -8.01
N LYS A 5 5.00 8.49 -7.05
CA LYS A 5 6.36 7.97 -7.21
C LYS A 5 6.47 6.55 -6.66
N ARG A 6 7.03 5.66 -7.47
CA ARG A 6 7.46 4.31 -7.08
C ARG A 6 8.96 4.18 -7.29
N THR A 7 9.67 3.78 -6.25
CA THR A 7 11.10 3.48 -6.27
C THR A 7 11.29 2.01 -5.94
N VAL A 8 12.11 1.33 -6.74
CA VAL A 8 12.53 -0.05 -6.48
C VAL A 8 14.02 -0.01 -6.21
N VAL A 9 14.44 -0.65 -5.12
CA VAL A 9 15.84 -0.86 -4.80
C VAL A 9 16.09 -2.36 -4.93
N ASP A 10 16.77 -2.72 -6.02
CA ASP A 10 17.24 -4.07 -6.25
C ASP A 10 18.46 -4.29 -5.35
N LEU A 11 18.31 -5.17 -4.36
CA LEU A 11 19.36 -5.47 -3.39
C LEU A 11 20.07 -6.78 -3.70
N THR A 12 19.59 -7.54 -4.69
CA THR A 12 20.14 -8.87 -4.97
C THR A 12 20.45 -9.05 -6.47
N ALA A 13 19.92 -10.08 -7.10
CA ALA A 13 20.10 -10.35 -8.52
C ALA A 13 19.08 -9.55 -9.34
N ALA A 14 19.50 -9.17 -10.55
CA ALA A 14 18.68 -8.37 -11.45
C ALA A 14 17.25 -8.92 -11.63
N GLY A 15 16.27 -8.05 -11.43
CA GLY A 15 14.84 -8.37 -11.56
C GLY A 15 14.18 -8.58 -10.19
N ALA A 16 12.86 -8.81 -10.19
CA ALA A 16 12.12 -8.94 -8.93
C ALA A 16 12.53 -10.22 -8.17
N THR A 17 13.27 -10.04 -7.08
CA THR A 17 13.87 -11.11 -6.28
C THR A 17 13.57 -10.92 -4.81
N GLN A 18 13.63 -12.03 -4.05
CA GLN A 18 13.45 -11.97 -2.61
C GLN A 18 14.54 -11.11 -1.98
N GLY A 19 14.14 -10.13 -1.17
CA GLY A 19 15.02 -9.12 -0.56
C GLY A 19 14.90 -7.73 -1.18
N ASP A 20 14.32 -7.60 -2.38
CA ASP A 20 14.14 -6.29 -3.02
C ASP A 20 13.18 -5.40 -2.24
N LEU A 21 13.47 -4.11 -2.23
CA LEU A 21 12.68 -3.11 -1.53
C LEU A 21 11.90 -2.23 -2.49
N LEU A 22 10.70 -1.85 -2.08
CA LEU A 22 9.85 -0.92 -2.78
C LEU A 22 9.45 0.21 -1.83
N ALA A 23 9.54 1.44 -2.33
CA ALA A 23 8.99 2.61 -1.67
C ALA A 23 8.01 3.31 -2.61
N VAL A 24 6.82 3.62 -2.11
CA VAL A 24 5.78 4.30 -2.88
C VAL A 24 5.25 5.49 -2.08
N ASN A 25 5.08 6.62 -2.75
CA ASN A 25 4.47 7.80 -2.17
C ASN A 25 3.32 8.28 -3.05
N GLY A 26 2.32 8.86 -2.42
CA GLY A 26 1.24 9.49 -3.15
C GLY A 26 0.20 10.19 -2.31
N HIS A 27 -0.95 10.45 -2.93
CA HIS A 27 -2.02 11.27 -2.36
C HIS A 27 -3.32 10.50 -2.10
N LEU A 28 -4.00 10.91 -1.03
CA LEU A 28 -5.39 10.60 -0.78
C LEU A 28 -6.25 11.60 -1.54
N LEU A 29 -7.24 11.13 -2.29
CA LEU A 29 -8.12 11.96 -3.09
C LEU A 29 -9.56 11.76 -2.60
N ASP A 30 -10.34 12.84 -2.51
CA ASP A 30 -11.79 12.75 -2.33
C ASP A 30 -12.52 12.39 -3.63
N SER A 31 -13.86 12.36 -3.60
CA SER A 31 -14.68 12.07 -4.78
C SER A 31 -14.60 13.13 -5.89
N GLY A 32 -14.21 14.36 -5.56
CA GLY A 32 -13.96 15.43 -6.51
C GLY A 32 -12.54 15.43 -7.09
N GLY A 33 -11.66 14.56 -6.58
CA GLY A 33 -10.26 14.48 -6.98
C GLY A 33 -9.35 15.47 -6.24
N ALA A 34 -9.85 16.17 -5.22
CA ALA A 34 -9.03 17.05 -4.41
C ALA A 34 -8.17 16.24 -3.42
N THR A 35 -6.94 16.70 -3.17
CA THR A 35 -6.03 16.05 -2.22
C THR A 35 -6.47 16.32 -0.79
N ILE A 36 -6.77 15.24 -0.05
CA ILE A 36 -7.19 15.28 1.36
C ILE A 36 -6.15 14.69 2.32
N GLY A 37 -5.00 14.28 1.80
CA GLY A 37 -3.94 13.67 2.59
C GLY A 37 -2.86 13.02 1.75
N GLY A 38 -2.00 12.25 2.41
CA GLY A 38 -0.91 11.53 1.78
C GLY A 38 -0.80 10.09 2.26
N PHE A 39 0.00 9.32 1.55
CA PHE A 39 0.51 8.06 2.07
C PHE A 39 1.96 7.84 1.69
N HIS A 40 2.64 7.10 2.56
CA HIS A 40 3.92 6.47 2.31
C HIS A 40 3.75 4.96 2.42
N LEU A 41 4.36 4.18 1.54
CA LEU A 41 4.33 2.73 1.59
C LEU A 41 5.75 2.20 1.44
N ASP A 42 6.14 1.33 2.35
CA ASP A 42 7.31 0.46 2.24
C ASP A 42 6.87 -0.98 1.98
N ALA A 43 7.64 -1.68 1.17
CA ALA A 43 7.47 -3.11 0.99
C ALA A 43 8.79 -3.82 0.72
N ALA A 44 8.89 -5.07 1.17
CA ALA A 44 9.96 -5.99 0.84
C ALA A 44 9.40 -7.21 0.13
N VAL A 45 10.06 -7.67 -0.93
CA VAL A 45 9.75 -8.96 -1.55
C VAL A 45 10.22 -10.07 -0.63
N VAL A 46 9.29 -10.83 -0.06
CA VAL A 46 9.60 -11.87 0.94
C VAL A 46 9.49 -13.29 0.38
N ALA A 47 8.87 -13.47 -0.77
CA ALA A 47 8.88 -14.73 -1.50
C ALA A 47 8.64 -14.49 -3.00
N THR A 48 9.22 -15.33 -3.85
CA THR A 48 9.00 -15.31 -5.30
C THR A 48 8.77 -16.71 -5.85
N THR A 49 8.02 -16.79 -6.93
CA THR A 49 7.86 -17.95 -7.81
C THR A 49 8.02 -17.48 -9.25
N ARG A 50 7.91 -18.38 -10.23
CA ARG A 50 7.95 -17.99 -11.66
C ARG A 50 6.83 -17.04 -12.08
N VAL A 51 5.70 -17.03 -11.36
CA VAL A 51 4.48 -16.32 -11.79
C VAL A 51 3.96 -15.33 -10.74
N ARG A 52 4.48 -15.35 -9.52
CA ARG A 52 4.03 -14.51 -8.40
C ARG A 52 5.18 -14.07 -7.51
N GLU A 53 5.00 -12.93 -6.86
CA GLU A 53 5.82 -12.45 -5.75
C GLU A 53 4.93 -12.04 -4.56
N VAL A 54 5.40 -12.30 -3.35
CA VAL A 54 4.76 -11.88 -2.10
C VAL A 54 5.53 -10.69 -1.56
N ARG A 55 4.82 -9.61 -1.21
CA ARG A 55 5.41 -8.39 -0.68
C ARG A 55 4.94 -8.12 0.74
N ALA A 56 5.80 -8.25 1.75
CA ALA A 56 5.50 -7.72 3.08
C ALA A 56 5.46 -6.19 2.96
N THR A 57 4.33 -5.59 3.31
CA THR A 57 4.00 -4.21 2.96
C THR A 57 3.43 -3.48 4.17
N ASN A 58 3.93 -2.27 4.44
CA ASN A 58 3.32 -1.31 5.34
C ASN A 58 3.00 -0.02 4.60
N ALA A 59 1.77 0.50 4.75
CA ALA A 59 1.38 1.80 4.24
C ALA A 59 0.93 2.70 5.41
N TYR A 60 1.52 3.89 5.51
CA TYR A 60 1.20 4.91 6.49
C TYR A 60 0.34 5.96 5.82
N ILE A 61 -0.85 6.19 6.36
CA ILE A 61 -1.86 7.10 5.84
C ILE A 61 -1.96 8.30 6.77
N SER A 62 -1.98 9.50 6.22
CA SER A 62 -2.20 10.73 6.97
C SER A 62 -3.15 11.67 6.23
N TRP A 63 -3.92 12.43 7.01
CA TRP A 63 -4.84 13.42 6.46
C TRP A 63 -4.22 14.81 6.48
N LYS A 64 -4.55 15.61 5.48
CA LYS A 64 -4.12 17.00 5.39
C LYS A 64 -4.70 17.77 6.59
N ASP A 65 -3.87 18.60 7.21
CA ASP A 65 -4.26 19.46 8.33
C ASP A 65 -4.82 18.69 9.56
N SER A 66 -4.49 17.40 9.69
CA SER A 66 -4.91 16.55 10.82
C SER A 66 -3.71 15.77 11.39
N PRO A 67 -3.64 15.57 12.72
CA PRO A 67 -2.67 14.68 13.34
C PRO A 67 -3.06 13.19 13.21
N ASP A 68 -4.20 12.86 12.61
CA ASP A 68 -4.70 11.50 12.53
C ASP A 68 -3.88 10.66 11.54
N SER A 69 -3.67 9.39 11.88
CA SER A 69 -3.03 8.44 10.97
C SER A 69 -3.51 7.01 11.13
N LEU A 70 -3.34 6.23 10.06
CA LEU A 70 -3.55 4.78 10.05
C LEU A 70 -2.31 4.09 9.46
N VAL A 71 -2.09 2.85 9.88
CA VAL A 71 -1.09 1.95 9.28
C VAL A 71 -1.81 0.74 8.70
N PHE A 72 -1.53 0.43 7.44
CA PHE A 72 -2.03 -0.76 6.76
C PHE A 72 -0.88 -1.75 6.60
N SER A 73 -1.05 -2.97 7.09
CA SER A 73 -0.01 -3.99 7.05
C SER A 73 -0.52 -5.31 6.47
N GLY A 74 0.30 -5.95 5.63
CA GLY A 74 -0.09 -7.19 4.96
C GLY A 74 1.01 -7.77 4.08
N ALA A 75 0.76 -8.97 3.56
CA ALA A 75 1.66 -9.69 2.66
C ALA A 75 0.96 -10.08 1.34
N PRO A 76 0.50 -9.11 0.53
CA PRO A 76 -0.16 -9.40 -0.74
C PRO A 76 0.72 -10.12 -1.76
N GLU A 77 0.04 -10.90 -2.61
CA GLU A 77 0.60 -11.49 -3.81
C GLU A 77 0.41 -10.57 -5.02
N PHE A 78 1.46 -10.44 -5.83
CA PHE A 78 1.46 -9.75 -7.12
C PHE A 78 1.93 -10.71 -8.22
N PRO A 79 1.53 -10.51 -9.48
CA PRO A 79 2.16 -11.19 -10.60
C PRO A 79 3.66 -10.86 -10.65
N ALA A 80 4.48 -11.88 -10.90
CA ALA A 80 5.91 -11.69 -11.14
C ALA A 80 6.13 -10.71 -12.30
N GLY A 81 7.17 -9.87 -12.20
CA GLY A 81 7.48 -8.86 -13.22
C GLY A 81 6.69 -7.55 -13.07
N GLY A 82 6.01 -7.34 -11.93
CA GLY A 82 5.42 -6.04 -11.59
C GLY A 82 4.02 -5.79 -12.14
N GLY A 83 3.29 -6.84 -12.51
CA GLY A 83 1.89 -6.74 -12.94
C GLY A 83 0.95 -6.27 -11.81
N LEU A 84 -0.27 -5.87 -12.19
CA LEU A 84 -1.33 -5.56 -11.24
C LEU A 84 -1.96 -6.85 -10.67
N PRO A 85 -2.39 -6.85 -9.39
CA PRO A 85 -3.18 -7.95 -8.85
C PRO A 85 -4.45 -8.19 -9.67
N THR A 86 -4.83 -9.47 -9.83
CA THR A 86 -6.05 -9.85 -10.56
C THR A 86 -7.32 -9.74 -9.73
N GLY A 87 -7.21 -9.40 -8.45
CA GLY A 87 -8.34 -9.24 -7.54
C GLY A 87 -8.03 -8.30 -6.37
N PRO A 88 -9.01 -8.06 -5.48
CA PRO A 88 -8.84 -7.17 -4.35
C PRO A 88 -7.76 -7.68 -3.37
N ILE A 89 -6.94 -6.76 -2.87
CA ILE A 89 -5.97 -7.04 -1.81
C ILE A 89 -6.58 -6.69 -0.46
N ARG A 90 -6.30 -7.49 0.58
CA ARG A 90 -6.67 -7.17 1.97
C ARG A 90 -5.44 -6.81 2.80
N PHE A 91 -5.61 -5.82 3.66
CA PHE A 91 -4.64 -5.41 4.68
C PHE A 91 -5.29 -5.41 6.06
N ALA A 92 -4.52 -5.73 7.09
CA ALA A 92 -4.88 -5.36 8.45
C ALA A 92 -4.70 -3.85 8.62
N VAL A 93 -5.59 -3.23 9.40
CA VAL A 93 -5.50 -1.81 9.74
C VAL A 93 -5.17 -1.69 11.22
N VAL A 94 -4.13 -0.93 11.51
CA VAL A 94 -3.73 -0.54 12.85
C VAL A 94 -3.89 0.96 12.97
N GLY A 95 -4.59 1.37 14.03
CA GLY A 95 -4.71 2.76 14.43
C GLY A 95 -3.34 3.39 14.68
N GLY A 96 -3.05 4.51 14.03
CA GLY A 96 -1.82 5.25 14.26
C GLY A 96 -2.02 6.28 15.37
N THR A 97 -2.27 7.52 14.98
CA THR A 97 -2.35 8.67 15.87
C THR A 97 -3.73 9.34 15.82
N GLY A 98 -3.96 10.27 16.75
CA GLY A 98 -5.17 11.08 16.81
C GLY A 98 -6.42 10.26 17.11
N GLN A 99 -7.52 10.52 16.41
CA GLN A 99 -8.80 9.85 16.65
C GLN A 99 -8.79 8.34 16.38
N TYR A 100 -7.79 7.85 15.63
CA TYR A 100 -7.65 6.43 15.32
C TYR A 100 -6.73 5.69 16.29
N ALA A 101 -6.15 6.35 17.29
CA ALA A 101 -5.27 5.69 18.24
C ALA A 101 -5.97 4.52 18.95
N GLY A 102 -5.37 3.32 18.90
CA GLY A 102 -5.93 2.10 19.47
C GLY A 102 -7.01 1.41 18.62
N ALA A 103 -7.44 2.00 17.50
CA ALA A 103 -8.35 1.35 16.57
C ALA A 103 -7.71 0.15 15.87
N GLY A 104 -8.52 -0.80 15.45
CA GLY A 104 -8.09 -1.95 14.65
C GLY A 104 -9.11 -2.29 13.58
N GLY A 105 -8.68 -2.86 12.46
CA GLY A 105 -9.60 -3.07 11.36
C GLY A 105 -9.05 -3.83 10.18
N GLN A 106 -9.75 -3.71 9.05
CA GLN A 106 -9.33 -4.24 7.77
C GLN A 106 -9.53 -3.21 6.67
N ALA A 107 -8.70 -3.30 5.64
CA ALA A 107 -8.88 -2.53 4.43
C ALA A 107 -8.81 -3.43 3.20
N THR A 108 -9.64 -3.12 2.21
CA THR A 108 -9.64 -3.77 0.90
C THR A 108 -9.20 -2.77 -0.17
N VAL A 109 -8.27 -3.19 -1.02
CA VAL A 109 -7.70 -2.38 -2.10
C VAL A 109 -8.11 -2.95 -3.45
N THR A 110 -8.65 -2.09 -4.29
CA THR A 110 -8.95 -2.41 -5.68
C THR A 110 -8.20 -1.45 -6.60
N PHE A 111 -7.46 -1.99 -7.57
CA PHE A 111 -6.78 -1.20 -8.58
C PHE A 111 -7.78 -0.79 -9.66
N GLU A 112 -7.95 0.51 -9.86
CA GLU A 112 -8.79 1.07 -10.92
C GLU A 112 -7.94 1.36 -12.18
N LYS A 113 -6.70 1.82 -11.97
CA LYS A 113 -5.67 2.06 -12.99
C LYS A 113 -4.29 1.73 -12.40
N PRO A 114 -3.21 1.62 -13.19
CA PRO A 114 -1.89 1.30 -12.66
C PRO A 114 -1.41 2.19 -11.50
N ASN A 115 -1.87 3.43 -11.45
CA ASN A 115 -1.54 4.40 -10.41
C ASN A 115 -2.74 4.89 -9.60
N ILE A 116 -3.95 4.33 -9.78
CA ILE A 116 -5.16 4.72 -9.05
C ILE A 116 -5.78 3.50 -8.40
N PHE A 117 -6.01 3.59 -7.10
CA PHE A 117 -6.55 2.50 -6.31
C PHE A 117 -7.51 3.03 -5.25
N ARG A 118 -8.57 2.25 -5.03
CA ARG A 118 -9.60 2.52 -4.06
C ARG A 118 -9.35 1.68 -2.83
N TRP A 119 -9.37 2.32 -1.66
CA TRP A 119 -9.30 1.67 -0.38
C TRP A 119 -10.68 1.77 0.29
N ALA A 120 -11.23 0.65 0.70
CA ALA A 120 -12.39 0.58 1.59
C ALA A 120 -11.89 0.14 2.97
N ILE A 121 -12.15 0.93 4.00
CA ILE A 121 -11.60 0.76 5.36
C ILE A 121 -12.75 0.48 6.31
N GLU A 122 -12.60 -0.55 7.14
CA GLU A 122 -13.54 -0.92 8.20
C GLU A 122 -12.76 -0.98 9.52
N LEU A 123 -13.06 -0.04 10.43
CA LEU A 123 -12.48 0.03 11.77
C LEU A 123 -13.45 -0.55 12.81
N LYS A 124 -12.90 -1.05 13.92
CA LYS A 124 -13.60 -1.55 15.10
C LYS A 124 -13.30 -0.68 16.31
#